data_AF-A0A3N5GT60-F1
#
_entry.id   AF-A0A3N5GT60-F1
#
_cell.length_a   1.000
_cell.length_b   1.000
_cell.length_c   1.000
_cell.angle_alpha   90.00
_cell.angle_beta   90.00
_cell.angle_gamma   90.00
#
_symmetry.space_group_name_H-M   'P 1'
#
loop_
_entity.id
_entity.type
_entity.pdbx_description
1 polymer ?
#
loop_
_entity_poly.entity_id
_entity_poly.type
_entity_poly.pdbx_seq_one_letter_code
_entity_poly.pdbx_strand_id
1 'polypeptide(L)'
;MVLTSQIQRLLLRLQELLPLSEDEVVQRGIIQAATDRIIELRARASALGAKYSSLEGLEKQVTKGVPADDNHTVYTDLLEWRAIRHEIQQLTEFLEAA
;
A
#
# COMPACT_ATOMS: atom_id res chain seq x y z
N MET A 1 16.72 15.59 -3.50
CA MET A 1 16.96 14.17 -3.81
C MET A 1 18.02 14.12 -4.90
N VAL A 2 19.11 13.35 -4.76
CA VAL A 2 20.12 13.25 -5.82
C VAL A 2 19.84 11.97 -6.61
N LEU A 3 19.42 12.11 -7.86
CA LEU A 3 19.24 10.97 -8.75
C LEU A 3 20.60 10.33 -9.06
N THR A 4 20.61 9.02 -9.22
CA THR A 4 21.83 8.33 -9.65
C THR A 4 22.19 8.75 -11.08
N SER A 5 23.48 8.70 -11.41
CA SER A 5 23.99 9.02 -12.74
C SER A 5 23.41 8.13 -13.85
N GLN A 6 22.83 6.98 -13.50
CA GLN A 6 22.14 6.09 -14.43
C GLN A 6 20.70 6.56 -14.70
N ILE A 7 19.97 6.99 -13.67
CA ILE A 7 18.59 7.49 -13.82
C ILE A 7 18.58 8.81 -14.59
N GLN A 8 19.52 9.72 -14.33
CA GLN A 8 19.65 10.96 -15.10
C GLN A 8 19.88 10.71 -16.60
N ARG A 9 20.73 9.73 -16.94
CA ARG A 9 20.97 9.35 -18.35
C ARG A 9 19.72 8.77 -19.02
N LEU A 10 18.93 8.00 -18.27
CA LEU A 10 17.65 7.47 -18.77
C LEU A 10 16.62 8.57 -18.99
N LEU A 11 16.52 9.54 -18.06
CA LEU A 11 15.62 10.69 -18.18
C LEU A 11 15.96 11.56 -19.39
N LEU A 12 17.24 11.89 -19.59
CA LEU A 12 17.67 12.66 -20.76
C LEU A 12 17.30 11.95 -22.07
N ARG A 13 17.53 10.62 -22.16
CA ARG A 13 17.12 9.82 -23.33
C ARG A 13 15.60 9.77 -23.52
N LEU A 14 14.83 9.74 -22.44
CA LEU A 14 13.37 9.75 -22.51
C LEU A 14 12.86 11.11 -23.03
N GLN A 15 13.50 12.20 -22.60
CA GLN A 15 13.20 13.58 -23.03
C GLN A 15 13.51 13.83 -24.51
N GLU A 16 14.47 13.11 -25.09
CA GLU A 16 14.71 13.12 -26.54
C GLU A 16 13.56 12.49 -27.34
N LEU A 17 12.78 11.59 -26.73
CA LEU A 17 11.70 10.85 -27.38
C LEU A 17 10.32 11.42 -27.09
N LEU A 18 10.13 11.99 -25.90
CA LEU A 18 8.85 12.50 -25.41
C LEU A 18 9.05 13.89 -24.80
N PRO A 19 8.15 14.86 -25.07
CA PRO A 19 8.23 16.20 -24.52
C PRO A 19 7.70 16.19 -23.06
N LEU A 20 8.44 15.55 -22.16
CA LEU A 20 8.12 15.45 -20.73
C LEU A 20 9.24 16.12 -19.93
N SER A 21 8.88 16.87 -18.90
CA SER A 21 9.84 17.38 -17.91
C SER A 21 10.27 16.29 -16.93
N GLU A 22 11.42 16.48 -16.28
CA GLU A 22 11.88 15.58 -15.21
C GLU A 22 10.85 15.52 -14.06
N ASP A 23 10.31 16.67 -13.67
CA ASP A 23 9.30 16.77 -12.62
C ASP A 23 8.03 15.97 -12.97
N GLU A 24 7.55 16.03 -14.23
CA GLU A 24 6.39 15.23 -14.66
C GLU A 24 6.66 13.72 -14.57
N VAL A 25 7.87 13.28 -14.94
CA VAL A 25 8.24 11.86 -14.85
C VAL A 25 8.31 11.41 -13.39
N VAL A 26 8.92 12.22 -12.53
CA VAL A 26 9.03 11.94 -11.09
C VAL A 26 7.65 11.92 -10.44
N GLN A 27 6.80 12.92 -10.71
CA GLN A 27 5.44 12.99 -10.16
C GLN A 27 4.61 11.76 -10.56
N ARG A 28 4.64 11.37 -11.85
CA ARG A 28 3.95 10.16 -12.32
C ARG A 28 4.49 8.91 -11.64
N GLY A 29 5.80 8.79 -11.47
CA GLY A 29 6.43 7.66 -10.79
C GLY A 29 6.01 7.55 -9.32
N ILE A 30 5.95 8.68 -8.61
CA ILE A 30 5.49 8.75 -7.22
C ILE A 30 4.02 8.31 -7.12
N ILE A 31 3.14 8.87 -7.96
CA ILE A 31 1.71 8.53 -7.99
C ILE A 31 1.52 7.04 -8.30
N GLN A 32 2.23 6.53 -9.29
CA GLN A 32 2.17 5.12 -9.69
C GLN A 32 2.59 4.21 -8.54
N ALA A 33 3.72 4.49 -7.89
CA ALA A 33 4.23 3.68 -6.79
C ALA A 33 3.26 3.64 -5.59
N ALA A 34 2.68 4.79 -5.22
CA ALA A 34 1.68 4.85 -4.15
C ALA A 34 0.39 4.10 -4.53
N THR A 35 -0.08 4.25 -5.77
CA THR A 35 -1.29 3.58 -6.26
C THR A 35 -1.12 2.06 -6.31
N ASP A 36 0.00 1.57 -6.83
CA ASP A 36 0.31 0.14 -6.90
C ASP A 36 0.33 -0.48 -5.50
N ARG A 37 0.93 0.23 -4.54
CA ARG A 37 0.95 -0.21 -3.14
C ARG A 37 -0.45 -0.25 -2.53
N ILE A 38 -1.30 0.74 -2.78
CA ILE A 38 -2.70 0.73 -2.32
C ILE A 38 -3.45 -0.47 -2.91
N ILE A 39 -3.24 -0.80 -4.20
CA ILE A 39 -3.89 -1.95 -4.84
C ILE A 39 -3.46 -3.26 -4.17
N GLU A 40 -2.16 -3.45 -3.92
CA GLU A 40 -1.63 -4.62 -3.21
C GLU A 40 -2.25 -4.76 -1.81
N LEU A 41 -2.28 -3.67 -1.05
CA LEU A 41 -2.85 -3.62 0.30
C LEU A 41 -4.35 -3.96 0.29
N ARG A 42 -5.11 -3.46 -0.69
CA ARG A 42 -6.53 -3.80 -0.85
C ARG A 42 -6.75 -5.26 -1.18
N ALA A 43 -5.90 -5.86 -2.03
CA ALA A 43 -5.97 -7.28 -2.32
C ALA A 43 -5.72 -8.14 -1.07
N ARG A 44 -4.72 -7.78 -0.26
CA ARG A 44 -4.46 -8.43 1.04
C ARG A 44 -5.61 -8.28 2.02
N ALA A 45 -6.17 -7.08 2.14
CA ALA A 45 -7.36 -6.84 2.97
C ALA A 45 -8.55 -7.71 2.53
N SER A 46 -8.75 -7.87 1.21
CA SER A 46 -9.81 -8.72 0.67
C SER A 46 -9.59 -10.19 1.01
N ALA A 47 -8.35 -10.68 0.93
CA ALA A 47 -8.00 -12.05 1.32
C ALA A 47 -8.24 -12.30 2.83
N LEU A 48 -7.84 -11.36 3.68
CA LEU A 48 -8.14 -11.40 5.12
C LEU A 48 -9.66 -11.36 5.38
N GLY A 49 -10.38 -10.48 4.69
CA GLY A 49 -11.84 -10.39 4.78
C GLY A 49 -12.54 -11.69 4.38
N ALA A 50 -12.08 -12.36 3.32
CA ALA A 50 -12.61 -13.66 2.89
C ALA A 50 -12.37 -14.76 3.94
N LYS A 51 -11.20 -14.77 4.59
CA LYS A 51 -10.86 -15.72 5.68
C LYS A 51 -11.80 -15.59 6.88
N TYR A 52 -12.24 -14.38 7.21
CA TYR A 52 -13.06 -14.09 8.40
C TYR A 52 -14.51 -13.70 8.07
N SER A 53 -14.95 -13.86 6.82
CA SER A 53 -16.22 -13.36 6.24
C SER A 53 -16.38 -11.83 6.22
N SER A 54 -15.89 -11.12 7.24
CA SER A 54 -15.68 -9.68 7.21
C SER A 54 -14.58 -9.27 8.18
N LEU A 55 -14.06 -8.05 8.01
CA LEU A 55 -13.06 -7.48 8.91
C LEU A 55 -13.68 -7.13 10.28
N GLU A 56 -14.98 -6.74 10.33
CA GLU A 56 -15.68 -6.67 11.62
C GLU A 56 -15.85 -8.04 12.27
N GLY A 57 -15.92 -9.12 11.49
CA GLY A 57 -15.94 -10.50 11.97
C GLY A 57 -14.67 -10.85 12.74
N LEU A 58 -13.52 -10.48 12.17
CA LEU A 58 -12.20 -10.64 12.78
C LEU A 58 -12.08 -9.86 14.11
N GLU A 59 -12.46 -8.58 14.13
CA GLU A 59 -12.44 -7.78 15.37
C GLU A 59 -13.36 -8.35 16.46
N LYS A 60 -14.55 -8.80 16.08
CA LYS A 60 -15.50 -9.42 17.01
C LYS A 60 -14.99 -10.75 17.57
N GLN A 61 -14.30 -11.57 16.78
CA GLN A 61 -13.72 -12.82 17.25
C GLN A 61 -12.62 -12.57 18.29
N VAL A 62 -11.72 -11.61 18.03
CA VAL A 62 -10.69 -11.24 19.01
C VAL A 62 -11.30 -10.69 20.31
N THR A 63 -12.34 -9.86 20.19
CA THR A 63 -13.01 -9.25 21.36
C THR A 63 -13.75 -10.29 22.23
N LYS A 64 -14.27 -11.37 21.62
CA LYS A 64 -14.99 -12.45 22.33
C LYS A 64 -14.06 -13.46 23.02
N GLY A 65 -12.74 -13.35 22.82
CA GLY A 65 -11.76 -14.33 23.25
C GLY A 65 -11.57 -15.41 22.20
N VAL A 66 -10.32 -15.65 21.82
CA VAL A 66 -9.95 -16.66 20.81
C VAL A 66 -9.61 -17.97 21.53
N PRO A 67 -10.09 -19.14 21.04
CA PRO A 67 -9.69 -20.44 21.58
C PRO A 67 -8.17 -20.61 21.62
N ALA A 68 -7.66 -21.33 22.62
CA ALA A 68 -6.24 -21.42 22.93
C ALA A 68 -5.35 -21.89 21.77
N ASP A 69 -5.90 -22.65 20.82
CA ASP A 69 -5.14 -23.27 19.73
C ASP A 69 -4.93 -22.35 18.51
N ASP A 70 -5.76 -21.31 18.33
CA ASP A 70 -5.71 -20.36 17.18
C ASP A 70 -5.33 -18.93 17.58
N ASN A 71 -5.03 -18.72 18.87
CA ASN A 71 -4.92 -17.42 19.53
C ASN A 71 -3.86 -16.49 18.90
N HIS A 72 -2.75 -17.05 18.41
CA HIS A 72 -1.66 -16.27 17.81
C HIS A 72 -1.96 -15.86 16.35
N THR A 73 -2.62 -16.72 15.58
CA THR A 73 -2.92 -16.45 14.16
C THR A 73 -3.99 -15.37 14.03
N VAL A 74 -5.08 -15.46 14.79
CA VAL A 74 -6.16 -14.47 14.73
C VAL A 74 -5.69 -13.08 15.19
N TYR A 75 -4.84 -13.02 16.22
CA TYR A 75 -4.27 -11.74 16.66
C TYR A 75 -3.29 -11.15 15.63
N THR A 76 -2.48 -11.99 14.98
CA THR A 76 -1.57 -11.57 13.91
C THR A 76 -2.35 -11.01 12.73
N ASP A 77 -3.43 -11.68 12.32
CA ASP A 77 -4.30 -11.24 11.24
C ASP A 77 -5.01 -9.91 11.58
N LEU A 78 -5.37 -9.70 12.84
CA LEU A 78 -5.92 -8.42 13.31
C LEU A 78 -4.88 -7.29 13.22
N LEU A 79 -3.64 -7.55 13.65
CA LEU A 79 -2.55 -6.57 13.55
C LEU A 79 -2.24 -6.24 12.08
N GLU A 80 -2.19 -7.26 11.22
CA GLU A 80 -2.00 -7.08 9.78
C GLU A 80 -3.10 -6.21 9.19
N TRP A 81 -4.37 -6.50 9.51
CA TRP A 81 -5.49 -5.68 9.04
C TRP A 81 -5.37 -4.21 9.48
N ARG A 82 -5.01 -3.96 10.75
CA ARG A 82 -4.82 -2.58 11.26
C ARG A 82 -3.68 -1.86 10.54
N ALA A 83 -2.58 -2.56 10.30
CA ALA A 83 -1.44 -2.02 9.56
C ALA A 83 -1.83 -1.68 8.12
N ILE A 84 -2.53 -2.58 7.42
CA ILE A 84 -3.04 -2.35 6.07
C ILE A 84 -3.93 -1.10 6.02
N ARG A 85 -4.87 -0.96 6.96
CA ARG A 85 -5.78 0.18 7.01
C ARG A 85 -5.03 1.50 7.23
N HIS A 86 -4.06 1.50 8.14
CA HIS A 86 -3.25 2.68 8.42
C HIS A 86 -2.39 3.07 7.21
N GLU A 87 -1.73 2.11 6.57
CA GLU A 87 -0.88 2.37 5.41
C GLU A 87 -1.68 2.89 4.20
N ILE A 88 -2.87 2.32 3.94
CA ILE A 88 -3.78 2.85 2.91
C ILE A 88 -4.17 4.30 3.23
N GLN A 89 -4.50 4.60 4.48
CA GLN A 89 -4.86 5.96 4.90
C GLN A 89 -3.71 6.94 4.64
N GLN A 90 -2.49 6.60 5.08
CA GLN A 90 -1.32 7.46 4.86
C GLN A 90 -1.02 7.69 3.38
N LEU A 91 -1.09 6.64 2.55
CA LEU A 91 -0.86 6.78 1.10
C LEU A 91 -1.98 7.58 0.41
N THR A 92 -3.22 7.47 0.89
CA THR A 92 -4.34 8.28 0.37
C THR A 92 -4.15 9.75 0.73
N GLU A 93 -3.86 10.06 1.99
CA GLU A 93 -3.58 11.43 2.44
C GLU A 93 -2.37 12.04 1.71
N PHE A 94 -1.35 11.23 1.44
CA PHE A 94 -0.19 11.63 0.64
C PHE A 94 -0.58 12.02 -0.80
N LEU A 95 -1.43 11.22 -1.44
CA LEU A 95 -1.90 11.50 -2.81
C LEU A 95 -2.88 12.68 -2.88
N GLU A 96 -3.68 12.91 -1.84
CA GLU A 96 -4.58 14.06 -1.74
C GLU A 96 -3.84 15.39 -1.53
N ALA A 97 -2.64 15.33 -0.95
CA ALA A 97 -1.78 16.49 -0.73
C ALA A 97 -0.85 16.82 -1.92
N ALA A 98 -0.85 15.99 -2.97
CA ALA A 98 0.01 16.09 -4.16
C ALA A 98 -0.67 16.83 -5.32
#